data_AF-A0A6I2F6W7-F1
#
_entry.id   AF-A0A6I2F6W7-F1
#
_cell.length_a   1.000
_cell.length_b   1.000
_cell.length_c   1.000
_cell.angle_alpha   90.00
_cell.angle_beta   90.00
_cell.angle_gamma   90.00
#
_symmetry.space_group_name_H-M   'P 1'
#
loop_
_entity.id
_entity.type
_entity.pdbx_description
1 polymer ?
#
loop_
_entity_poly.entity_id
_entity_poly.type
_entity_poly.pdbx_seq_one_letter_code
_entity_poly.pdbx_strand_id
1 'polypeptide(L)'
;MARKVIDEPSEDVVANAKRERAAKRNPFSRIALFMRQVFAELKKVVTPTRKELFSFTVVVLVFVVIMMAIVWGLDQLAGLLVLYVFGQPGV
;
A
#
# COMPACT_ATOMS: atom_id res chain seq x y z
N MET A 1 -72.62 -18.55 4.08
CA MET A 1 -71.30 -18.51 4.74
C MET A 1 -70.23 -18.74 3.69
N ALA A 2 -69.21 -17.89 3.60
CA ALA A 2 -67.99 -18.17 2.82
C ALA A 2 -66.85 -17.26 3.29
N ARG A 3 -66.11 -17.67 4.33
CA ARG A 3 -64.78 -17.10 4.62
C ARG A 3 -63.77 -17.82 3.73
N LYS A 4 -63.07 -17.07 2.87
CA LYS A 4 -61.78 -17.49 2.31
C LYS A 4 -60.90 -16.26 2.07
N VAL A 5 -60.40 -15.74 3.18
CA VAL A 5 -59.39 -14.67 3.29
C VAL A 5 -58.42 -15.20 4.35
N ILE A 6 -57.11 -14.92 4.20
CA ILE A 6 -55.98 -15.76 4.65
C ILE A 6 -55.77 -16.90 3.62
N ASP A 7 -54.67 -16.97 2.86
CA ASP A 7 -53.54 -16.02 2.75
C ASP A 7 -53.25 -15.78 1.22
N GLU A 8 -52.12 -15.33 0.67
CA GLU A 8 -50.74 -15.18 1.15
C GLU A 8 -50.13 -13.85 0.66
N PRO A 9 -49.32 -13.17 1.50
CA PRO A 9 -48.32 -12.20 1.02
C PRO A 9 -46.92 -12.39 1.66
N SER A 10 -46.73 -13.42 2.47
CA SER A 10 -45.51 -13.63 3.27
C SER A 10 -44.50 -14.60 2.63
N GLU A 11 -44.97 -15.63 1.91
CA GLU A 11 -44.08 -16.67 1.38
C GLU A 11 -43.18 -16.15 0.26
N ASP A 12 -43.70 -15.33 -0.66
CA ASP A 12 -42.92 -14.65 -1.70
C ASP A 12 -41.85 -13.71 -1.13
N VAL A 13 -42.19 -12.97 -0.06
CA VAL A 13 -41.25 -12.04 0.60
C VAL A 13 -40.14 -12.82 1.29
N VAL A 14 -40.45 -13.95 1.93
CA VAL A 14 -39.47 -14.84 2.56
C VAL A 14 -38.62 -15.58 1.50
N ALA A 15 -39.20 -15.97 0.37
CA ALA A 15 -38.50 -16.60 -0.75
C ALA A 15 -37.51 -15.61 -1.40
N ASN A 16 -37.93 -14.37 -1.65
CA ASN A 16 -37.07 -13.31 -2.15
C ASN A 16 -35.95 -12.97 -1.15
N ALA A 17 -36.26 -12.83 0.14
CA ALA A 17 -35.25 -12.61 1.18
C ALA A 17 -34.24 -13.78 1.32
N LYS A 18 -34.66 -15.04 1.07
CA LYS A 18 -33.75 -16.20 1.00
C LYS A 18 -32.87 -16.14 -0.25
N ARG A 19 -33.41 -15.78 -1.42
CA ARG A 19 -32.64 -15.61 -2.66
C ARG A 19 -31.61 -14.48 -2.54
N GLU A 20 -31.98 -13.34 -1.95
CA GLU A 20 -31.06 -12.25 -1.62
C GLU A 20 -29.97 -12.67 -0.63
N ARG A 21 -30.32 -13.42 0.44
CA ARG A 21 -29.33 -13.95 1.39
C ARG A 21 -28.37 -14.95 0.75
N ALA A 22 -28.85 -15.78 -0.19
CA ALA A 22 -28.00 -16.67 -0.97
C ALA A 22 -27.06 -15.89 -1.91
N ALA A 23 -27.57 -14.87 -2.60
CA ALA A 23 -26.76 -13.99 -3.44
C ALA A 23 -25.70 -13.20 -2.64
N LYS A 24 -26.03 -12.75 -1.42
CA LYS A 24 -25.07 -12.10 -0.48
C LYS A 24 -23.94 -13.03 -0.03
N ARG A 25 -24.02 -14.34 -0.24
CA ARG A 25 -22.97 -15.33 0.08
C ARG A 25 -21.96 -15.55 -1.06
N ASN A 26 -22.12 -14.85 -2.19
CA ASN A 26 -21.24 -14.99 -3.36
C ASN A 26 -19.81 -14.44 -3.07
N PRO A 27 -18.72 -15.21 -3.23
CA PRO A 27 -17.35 -14.75 -2.94
C PRO A 27 -16.95 -13.49 -3.72
N PHE A 28 -17.43 -13.31 -4.96
CA PHE A 28 -17.21 -12.08 -5.74
C PHE A 28 -17.78 -10.83 -5.06
N SER A 29 -18.89 -10.95 -4.32
CA SER A 29 -19.46 -9.84 -3.54
C SER A 29 -18.52 -9.41 -2.41
N ARG A 30 -17.82 -10.36 -1.77
CA ARG A 30 -16.83 -10.07 -0.73
C ARG A 30 -15.61 -9.33 -1.28
N ILE A 31 -15.11 -9.74 -2.44
CA ILE A 31 -13.98 -9.08 -3.13
C ILE A 31 -14.37 -7.65 -3.52
N ALA A 32 -15.56 -7.44 -4.08
CA ALA A 32 -16.06 -6.10 -4.40
C ALA A 32 -16.21 -5.20 -3.15
N LEU A 33 -16.62 -5.78 -2.01
CA LEU A 33 -16.73 -5.07 -0.73
C LEU A 33 -15.33 -4.70 -0.18
N PHE A 34 -14.37 -5.61 -0.24
CA PHE A 34 -12.97 -5.38 0.14
C PHE A 34 -12.33 -4.26 -0.71
N MET A 35 -12.50 -4.28 -2.04
CA MET A 35 -11.98 -3.20 -2.90
C MET A 35 -12.57 -1.84 -2.53
N ARG A 36 -13.88 -1.77 -2.24
CA ARG A 36 -14.53 -0.53 -1.77
C ARG A 36 -13.99 -0.06 -0.41
N GLN A 37 -13.63 -0.98 0.48
CA GLN A 37 -12.96 -0.65 1.75
C GLN A 37 -11.54 -0.12 1.51
N VAL A 38 -10.74 -0.75 0.62
CA VAL A 38 -9.40 -0.27 0.26
C VAL A 38 -9.45 1.15 -0.31
N PHE A 39 -10.37 1.47 -1.23
CA PHE A 39 -10.53 2.84 -1.73
C PHE A 39 -10.98 3.83 -0.64
N ALA A 40 -11.82 3.40 0.30
CA ALA A 40 -12.22 4.24 1.43
C ALA A 40 -11.05 4.51 2.40
N GLU A 41 -10.15 3.56 2.57
CA GLU A 41 -8.94 3.70 3.39
C GLU A 41 -7.87 4.55 2.68
N LEU A 42 -7.64 4.33 1.38
CA LEU A 42 -6.75 5.15 0.56
C LEU A 42 -7.17 6.63 0.54
N LYS A 43 -8.48 6.93 0.64
CA LYS A 43 -8.97 8.31 0.77
C LYS A 43 -8.55 9.00 2.08
N LYS A 44 -8.14 8.24 3.11
CA LYS A 44 -7.59 8.78 4.36
C LYS A 44 -6.10 9.09 4.28
N VAL A 45 -5.41 8.65 3.21
CA VAL A 45 -4.01 9.01 2.98
C VAL A 45 -3.93 10.49 2.67
N VAL A 46 -3.37 11.26 3.60
CA VAL A 46 -3.10 12.68 3.41
C VAL A 46 -2.03 12.87 2.34
N THR A 47 -2.40 13.52 1.24
CA THR A 47 -1.45 13.86 0.18
C THR A 47 -0.53 15.00 0.66
N PRO A 48 0.80 14.85 0.62
CA PRO A 48 1.70 15.85 1.15
C PRO A 48 1.61 17.17 0.37
N THR A 49 1.80 18.27 1.08
CA THR A 49 1.96 19.59 0.49
C THR A 49 3.29 19.68 -0.27
N ARG A 50 3.38 20.60 -1.24
CA ARG A 50 4.62 20.84 -2.00
C ARG A 50 5.83 21.18 -1.11
N LYS A 51 5.59 21.77 0.06
CA LYS A 51 6.63 22.12 1.05
C LYS A 51 7.19 20.86 1.73
N GLU A 52 6.32 19.97 2.20
CA GLU A 52 6.72 18.70 2.82
C GLU A 52 7.47 17.79 1.83
N LEU A 53 6.98 17.69 0.60
CA LEU A 53 7.65 16.93 -0.46
C LEU A 53 9.09 17.44 -0.69
N PHE A 54 9.27 18.76 -0.79
CA PHE A 54 10.60 19.36 -0.93
C PHE A 54 11.48 19.08 0.29
N SER A 55 10.95 19.21 1.51
CA SER A 55 11.69 18.90 2.74
C SER A 55 12.18 17.46 2.77
N PHE A 56 11.34 16.48 2.42
CA PHE A 56 11.74 15.07 2.36
C PHE A 56 12.81 14.83 1.28
N THR A 57 12.65 15.42 0.09
CA THR A 57 13.68 15.32 -0.97
C THR A 57 15.01 15.91 -0.55
N VAL A 58 15.02 17.07 0.11
CA VAL A 58 16.26 17.70 0.61
C VAL A 58 16.95 16.86 1.68
N VAL A 59 16.20 16.31 2.64
CA VAL A 59 16.76 15.41 3.68
C VAL A 59 17.42 14.19 3.05
N VAL A 60 16.79 13.57 2.05
CA VAL A 60 17.38 12.44 1.31
C VAL A 60 18.64 12.87 0.55
N LEU A 61 18.63 14.01 -0.15
CA LEU A 61 19.81 14.52 -0.86
C LEU A 61 21.00 14.77 0.09
N VAL A 62 20.77 15.38 1.24
CA VAL A 62 21.81 15.62 2.26
C VAL A 62 22.37 14.28 2.77
N PHE A 63 21.52 13.30 3.05
CA PHE A 63 21.94 11.96 3.47
C PHE A 63 22.80 11.26 2.39
N VAL A 64 22.38 11.32 1.12
CA VAL A 64 23.13 10.75 -0.01
C VAL A 64 24.49 11.43 -0.18
N VAL A 65 24.57 12.76 -0.03
CA VAL A 65 25.86 13.49 -0.08
C VAL A 65 26.80 13.08 1.07
N ILE A 66 26.29 12.90 2.28
CA ILE A 66 27.10 12.40 3.42
C ILE A 66 27.63 11.00 3.14
N MET A 67 26.80 10.11 2.59
CA MET A 67 27.23 8.75 2.22
C MET A 67 28.29 8.77 1.10
N MET A 68 28.12 9.61 0.08
CA MET A 68 29.14 9.79 -0.97
C MET A 68 30.47 10.30 -0.41
N ALA A 69 30.44 11.25 0.55
CA ALA A 69 31.65 11.76 1.18
C ALA A 69 32.37 10.69 2.03
N ILE A 70 31.61 9.85 2.75
CA ILE A 70 32.18 8.74 3.54
C ILE A 70 32.78 7.67 2.64
N VAL A 71 32.05 7.23 1.60
CA VAL A 71 32.55 6.25 0.62
C VAL A 71 33.81 6.78 -0.06
N TRP A 72 33.78 8.02 -0.57
CA TRP A 72 34.96 8.64 -1.19
C TRP A 72 36.17 8.69 -0.24
N GLY A 73 35.97 9.08 1.03
CA GLY A 73 37.04 9.09 2.02
C GLY A 73 37.61 7.69 2.31
N LEU A 74 36.75 6.67 2.37
CA LEU A 74 37.16 5.27 2.54
C LEU A 74 37.88 4.74 1.29
N ASP A 75 37.45 5.11 0.08
CA ASP A 75 38.10 4.74 -1.18
C ASP A 75 39.52 5.33 -1.26
N GLN A 76 39.71 6.59 -0.87
CA GLN A 76 41.04 7.20 -0.78
C GLN A 76 41.92 6.49 0.25
N LEU A 77 41.38 6.21 1.45
CA LEU A 77 42.11 5.53 2.51
C LEU A 77 42.48 4.08 2.14
N ALA A 78 41.58 3.36 1.46
CA ALA A 78 41.83 2.04 0.92
C ALA A 78 42.90 2.08 -0.18
N GLY A 79 42.85 3.05 -1.10
CA GLY A 79 43.87 3.25 -2.13
C GLY A 79 45.26 3.52 -1.52
N LEU A 80 45.34 4.39 -0.52
CA LEU A 80 46.58 4.67 0.22
C LEU A 80 47.10 3.43 0.97
N LEU A 81 46.22 2.64 1.60
CA LEU A 81 46.59 1.37 2.25
C LEU A 81 47.13 0.35 1.24
N VAL A 82 46.50 0.21 0.07
CA VAL A 82 46.98 -0.70 -0.99
C VAL A 82 48.36 -0.26 -1.48
N LEU A 83 48.57 1.03 -1.74
CA LEU A 83 49.88 1.56 -2.12
C LEU A 83 50.95 1.36 -1.03
N TYR A 84 50.57 1.48 0.24
CA TYR A 84 51.48 1.26 1.38
C TYR A 84 51.85 -0.21 1.57
N VAL A 85 50.88 -1.13 1.43
CA VAL A 85 51.08 -2.58 1.66
C VAL A 85 51.77 -3.27 0.50
N PHE A 86 51.45 -2.90 -0.74
CA PHE A 86 51.94 -3.60 -1.94
C PHE A 86 52.99 -2.81 -2.76
N GLY A 87 53.23 -1.53 -2.44
CA GLY A 87 54.04 -0.64 -3.29
C GLY A 87 53.31 -0.25 -4.58
N GLN A 88 53.96 0.52 -5.45
CA GLN A 88 53.41 0.83 -6.78
C GLN A 88 53.55 -0.40 -7.69
N PRO A 89 52.46 -1.02 -8.18
CA PRO A 89 52.54 -2.18 -9.07
C PRO A 89 52.71 -1.71 -10.54
N GLY A 90 53.72 -0.88 -10.82
CA GLY A 90 53.83 -0.19 -12.12
C GLY A 90 55.05 0.72 -12.36
N VAL A 91 56.09 0.64 -11.53
CA VAL A 91 57.46 1.14 -11.81
C VAL A 91 58.46 0.11 -11.32
#